data_AF-A0A426QGC7-F1
#
_entry.id   AF-A0A426QGC7-F1
#
_cell.length_a   1.000
_cell.length_b   1.000
_cell.length_c   1.000
_cell.angle_alpha   90.00
_cell.angle_beta   90.00
_cell.angle_gamma   90.00
#
_symmetry.space_group_name_H-M   'P 1'
#
loop_
_entity.id
_entity.type
_entity.pdbx_description
1 polymer ?
#
loop_
_entity_poly.entity_id
_entity_poly.type
_entity_poly.pdbx_seq_one_letter_code
_entity_poly.pdbx_strand_id
1 'polypeptide(L)'
;MKLIQKRFLKGIREFEIVDDAINVRIRTLFNKEKSTVSLTTLNPEPVVNRQYLEFHGRGKNEPLVSLFLDNPSPEEFNAFVETLKQRVLEEYGASGGIDGSHPAGLGGNVHHEPPEGDTSVQIRLRGNAEFVNVARIEDAIRMLETYLAAEDIKPFLSALEALKAEPENEARLAQVVSAFNDLGPLQGAVLTYAPYISILLSDDPFQ
;
A
#
# COMPACT_ATOMS: atom_id res chain seq x y z
N MET A 1 13.09 8.23 -16.20
CA MET A 1 13.75 7.48 -15.09
C MET A 1 12.75 6.47 -14.54
N LYS A 2 13.18 5.30 -14.04
CA LYS A 2 12.27 4.24 -13.58
C LYS A 2 12.67 3.70 -12.20
N LEU A 3 11.68 3.44 -11.35
CA LEU A 3 11.79 2.77 -10.05
C LEU A 3 10.88 1.54 -10.04
N ILE A 4 11.40 0.39 -9.63
CA ILE A 4 10.63 -0.86 -9.53
C ILE A 4 10.68 -1.32 -8.08
N GLN A 5 9.54 -1.31 -7.41
CA GLN A 5 9.39 -1.77 -6.05
C GLN A 5 8.70 -3.13 -6.06
N LYS A 6 9.42 -4.16 -5.60
CA LYS A 6 8.88 -5.50 -5.43
C LYS A 6 8.63 -5.73 -3.96
N ARG A 7 7.42 -6.18 -3.61
CA ARG A 7 7.12 -6.64 -2.26
C ARG A 7 6.40 -7.97 -2.28
N PHE A 8 6.86 -8.85 -1.41
CA PHE A 8 6.20 -10.11 -1.15
C PHE A 8 4.75 -9.84 -0.69
N LEU A 9 3.77 -10.56 -1.24
CA LEU A 9 2.30 -10.33 -1.17
C LEU A 9 1.75 -9.04 -1.81
N LYS A 10 2.48 -7.92 -1.79
CA LYS A 10 1.99 -6.62 -2.32
C LYS A 10 2.26 -6.39 -3.82
N GLY A 11 2.85 -7.38 -4.49
CA GLY A 11 3.08 -7.37 -5.93
C GLY A 11 4.25 -6.49 -6.38
N ILE A 12 4.24 -6.14 -7.67
CA ILE A 12 5.25 -5.32 -8.33
C ILE A 12 4.64 -3.96 -8.64
N ARG A 13 5.28 -2.90 -8.14
CA ARG A 13 4.95 -1.52 -8.49
C ARG A 13 6.07 -0.94 -9.34
N GLU A 14 5.73 -0.45 -10.52
CA GLU A 14 6.66 0.21 -11.42
C GLU A 14 6.25 1.68 -11.56
N PHE A 15 7.20 2.57 -11.31
CA PHE A 15 7.05 4.01 -11.45
C PHE A 15 8.02 4.48 -12.52
N GLU A 16 7.52 5.17 -13.54
CA GLU A 16 8.34 5.63 -14.65
C GLU A 16 8.04 7.10 -14.95
N ILE A 17 9.01 7.95 -14.70
CA ILE A 17 8.97 9.38 -15.05
C ILE A 17 9.29 9.50 -16.54
N VAL A 18 8.32 9.98 -17.31
CA VAL A 18 8.39 10.21 -18.75
C VAL A 18 7.93 11.65 -19.01
N ASP A 19 8.83 12.48 -19.55
CA ASP A 19 8.57 13.89 -19.86
C ASP A 19 8.01 14.68 -18.65
N ASP A 20 6.73 15.07 -18.72
CA ASP A 20 5.97 15.87 -17.76
C ASP A 20 4.99 15.02 -16.92
N ALA A 21 5.10 13.69 -16.97
CA ALA A 21 4.23 12.77 -16.28
C ALA A 21 4.97 11.61 -15.60
N ILE A 22 4.32 11.02 -14.60
CA ILE A 22 4.71 9.77 -13.98
C ILE A 22 3.69 8.68 -14.31
N ASN A 23 4.17 7.62 -14.95
CA ASN A 23 3.41 6.41 -15.21
C ASN A 23 3.55 5.46 -14.02
N VAL A 24 2.43 5.06 -13.46
CA VAL A 24 2.32 4.13 -12.34
C VAL A 24 1.72 2.84 -12.87
N ARG A 25 2.39 1.71 -12.63
CA ARG A 25 1.88 0.36 -12.95
C ARG A 25 1.97 -0.48 -11.70
N ILE A 26 0.83 -0.92 -11.19
CA ILE A 26 0.76 -1.80 -10.02
C ILE A 26 0.23 -3.13 -10.50
N ARG A 27 0.99 -4.20 -10.25
CA ARG A 27 0.62 -5.57 -10.56
C ARG A 27 0.62 -6.38 -9.27
N THR A 28 -0.55 -6.71 -8.79
CA THR A 28 -0.74 -7.59 -7.63
C THR A 28 -1.26 -8.95 -8.10
N LEU A 29 -1.47 -9.86 -7.16
CA LEU A 29 -2.06 -11.18 -7.45
C LEU A 29 -3.52 -11.09 -7.90
N PHE A 30 -4.23 -10.04 -7.49
CA PHE A 30 -5.67 -9.89 -7.73
C PHE A 30 -5.98 -8.86 -8.82
N ASN A 31 -5.12 -7.86 -9.02
CA ASN A 31 -5.40 -6.74 -9.91
C ASN A 31 -4.17 -6.25 -10.69
N LYS A 32 -4.42 -5.62 -11.84
CA LYS A 32 -3.43 -4.91 -12.64
C LYS A 32 -3.94 -3.49 -12.88
N GLU A 33 -3.30 -2.53 -12.24
CA GLU A 33 -3.63 -1.11 -12.37
C GLU A 33 -2.56 -0.38 -13.20
N LYS A 34 -3.01 0.53 -14.05
CA LYS A 34 -2.15 1.46 -14.76
C LYS A 34 -2.75 2.85 -14.65
N SER A 35 -1.98 3.79 -14.11
CA SER A 35 -2.34 5.19 -14.00
C SER A 35 -1.23 6.08 -14.55
N THR A 36 -1.59 7.26 -15.03
CA THR A 36 -0.65 8.28 -15.50
C THR A 36 -1.01 9.58 -14.81
N VAL A 37 -0.07 10.14 -14.05
CA VAL A 37 -0.26 11.35 -13.27
C VAL A 37 0.65 12.44 -13.83
N SER A 38 0.09 13.62 -14.13
CA SER A 38 0.90 14.77 -14.58
C SER A 38 1.67 15.36 -13.40
N LEU A 39 2.93 15.72 -13.61
CA LEU A 39 3.77 16.31 -12.56
C LEU A 39 3.28 17.70 -12.13
N THR A 40 2.58 18.41 -13.01
CA THR A 40 1.98 19.73 -12.72
C THR A 40 0.92 19.68 -11.63
N THR A 41 0.24 18.54 -11.45
CA THR A 41 -0.82 18.38 -10.45
C THR A 41 -0.30 17.91 -9.11
N LEU A 42 0.95 17.48 -9.03
CA LEU A 42 1.58 17.01 -7.80
C LEU A 42 2.11 18.19 -6.96
N ASN A 43 2.04 18.00 -5.65
CA ASN A 43 2.75 18.83 -4.69
C ASN A 43 4.23 18.39 -4.64
N PRO A 44 5.20 19.31 -4.78
CA PRO A 44 6.63 18.98 -4.68
C PRO A 44 7.06 18.50 -3.28
N GLU A 45 6.26 18.74 -2.25
CA GLU A 45 6.52 18.27 -0.89
C GLU A 45 5.80 16.95 -0.60
N PRO A 46 6.49 15.79 -0.71
CA PRO A 46 5.89 14.52 -0.36
C PRO A 46 5.78 14.38 1.16
N VAL A 47 4.71 13.71 1.59
CA VAL A 47 4.42 13.43 3.00
C VAL A 47 4.82 11.99 3.30
N VAL A 48 5.54 11.80 4.41
CA VAL A 48 5.83 10.46 4.92
C VAL A 48 4.60 9.96 5.69
N ASN A 49 3.94 8.93 5.16
CA ASN A 49 2.80 8.29 5.79
C ASN A 49 3.12 6.82 6.08
N ARG A 50 3.47 6.54 7.35
CA ARG A 50 3.84 5.21 7.85
C ARG A 50 5.01 4.59 7.06
N GLN A 51 4.71 3.72 6.09
CA GLN A 51 5.69 3.02 5.26
C GLN A 51 5.77 3.58 3.83
N TYR A 52 4.99 4.63 3.56
CA TYR A 52 4.86 5.23 2.25
C TYR A 52 5.43 6.64 2.25
N LEU A 53 6.03 7.01 1.12
CA LEU A 53 6.26 8.39 0.73
C LEU A 53 5.19 8.75 -0.30
N GLU A 54 4.31 9.67 0.06
CA GLU A 54 3.13 10.03 -0.71
C GLU A 54 3.28 11.40 -1.35
N PHE A 55 3.01 11.49 -2.66
CA PHE A 55 2.84 12.75 -3.37
C PHE A 55 1.36 13.04 -3.50
N HIS A 56 0.93 14.16 -2.93
CA HIS A 56 -0.46 14.61 -2.90
C HIS A 56 -0.75 15.57 -4.06
N GLY A 57 -2.02 15.68 -4.44
CA GLY A 57 -2.45 16.64 -5.46
C GLY A 57 -2.49 18.09 -4.95
N ARG A 58 -2.32 19.08 -5.82
CA ARG A 58 -2.35 20.52 -5.46
C ARG A 58 -3.67 21.02 -4.88
N GLY A 59 -4.79 20.35 -5.16
CA GLY A 59 -6.13 20.79 -4.73
C GLY A 59 -6.81 19.86 -3.73
N LYS A 60 -6.42 18.59 -3.69
CA LYS A 60 -6.99 17.58 -2.78
C LYS A 60 -5.84 16.90 -2.07
N ASN A 61 -5.97 16.75 -0.74
CA ASN A 61 -5.01 16.03 0.10
C ASN A 61 -5.15 14.50 -0.06
N GLU A 62 -5.41 14.06 -1.29
CA GLU A 62 -5.48 12.66 -1.69
C GLU A 62 -4.12 12.27 -2.28
N PRO A 63 -3.55 11.12 -1.86
CA PRO A 63 -2.28 10.64 -2.39
C PRO A 63 -2.45 10.17 -3.84
N LEU A 64 -1.74 10.79 -4.77
CA LEU A 64 -1.76 10.43 -6.20
C LEU A 64 -0.63 9.46 -6.56
N VAL A 65 0.49 9.51 -5.83
CA VAL A 65 1.61 8.57 -5.98
C VAL A 65 2.07 8.15 -4.59
N SER A 66 2.07 6.84 -4.32
CA SER A 66 2.52 6.29 -3.04
C SER A 66 3.66 5.30 -3.25
N LEU A 67 4.86 5.69 -2.87
CA LEU A 67 6.08 4.89 -2.97
C LEU A 67 6.37 4.20 -1.63
N PHE A 68 6.87 2.97 -1.62
CA PHE A 68 7.40 2.37 -0.40
C PHE A 68 8.73 3.02 -0.01
N LEU A 69 8.92 3.35 1.27
CA LEU A 69 10.18 3.89 1.76
C LEU A 69 11.33 2.88 1.56
N ASP A 70 12.49 3.38 1.17
CA ASP A 70 13.76 2.65 1.06
C ASP A 70 13.74 1.39 0.17
N ASN A 71 12.79 1.33 -0.77
CA ASN A 71 12.60 0.19 -1.67
C ASN A 71 12.83 0.61 -3.14
N PRO A 72 13.60 -0.16 -3.95
CA PRO A 72 14.26 -1.43 -3.63
C PRO A 72 15.54 -1.30 -2.81
N SER A 73 16.19 -0.15 -2.85
CA SER A 73 17.30 0.24 -1.98
C SER A 73 17.16 1.73 -1.63
N PRO A 74 17.69 2.18 -0.48
CA PRO A 74 17.69 3.60 -0.13
C PRO A 74 18.33 4.48 -1.22
N GLU A 75 19.37 3.99 -1.90
CA GLU A 75 20.08 4.72 -2.96
C GLU A 75 19.20 4.91 -4.21
N GLU A 76 18.62 3.83 -4.74
CA GLU A 76 17.74 3.91 -5.92
C GLU A 76 16.46 4.68 -5.61
N PHE A 77 15.90 4.47 -4.41
CA PHE A 77 14.74 5.17 -3.93
C PHE A 77 15.01 6.68 -3.82
N ASN A 78 16.07 7.08 -3.13
CA ASN A 78 16.41 8.49 -2.94
C ASN A 78 16.72 9.17 -4.28
N ALA A 79 17.48 8.52 -5.16
CA ALA A 79 17.77 9.06 -6.50
C ALA A 79 16.48 9.30 -7.32
N PHE A 80 15.52 8.37 -7.22
CA PHE A 80 14.22 8.53 -7.89
C PHE A 80 13.40 9.66 -7.28
N VAL A 81 13.32 9.74 -5.95
CA VAL A 81 12.56 10.77 -5.23
C VAL A 81 13.13 12.15 -5.49
N GLU A 82 14.46 12.31 -5.49
CA GLU A 82 15.13 13.57 -5.81
C GLU A 82 14.83 14.01 -7.24
N THR A 83 14.93 13.09 -8.21
CA THR A 83 14.62 13.37 -9.61
C THR A 83 13.14 13.76 -9.78
N LEU A 84 12.23 13.05 -9.11
CA LEU A 84 10.79 13.36 -9.15
C LEU A 84 10.50 14.73 -8.54
N LYS A 85 11.05 15.03 -7.37
CA LYS A 85 10.93 16.36 -6.73
C LYS A 85 11.45 17.46 -7.63
N GLN A 86 12.63 17.27 -8.24
CA GLN A 86 13.21 18.26 -9.13
C GLN A 86 12.32 18.51 -10.35
N ARG A 87 11.82 17.45 -11.00
CA ARG A 87 10.91 17.59 -12.16
C ARG A 87 9.58 18.24 -11.77
N VAL A 88 8.99 17.86 -10.65
CA VAL A 88 7.78 18.51 -10.14
C VAL A 88 8.04 19.99 -9.86
N LEU A 89 9.19 20.35 -9.29
CA LEU A 89 9.56 21.75 -9.01
C LEU A 89 9.83 22.56 -10.29
N GLU A 90 10.48 21.96 -11.29
CA GLU A 90 10.70 22.57 -12.60
C GLU A 90 9.35 22.89 -13.28
N GLU A 91 8.42 21.95 -13.29
CA GLU A 91 7.06 22.15 -13.80
C GLU A 91 6.24 23.11 -12.92
N TYR A 92 6.48 23.10 -11.61
CA TYR A 92 5.88 24.03 -10.64
C TYR A 92 6.30 25.48 -10.93
N GLY A 93 7.58 25.71 -11.19
CA GLY A 93 8.14 27.02 -11.52
C GLY A 93 7.83 27.48 -12.94
N ALA A 94 7.84 26.57 -13.92
CA ALA A 94 7.50 26.88 -15.31
C ALA A 94 6.05 27.35 -15.47
N SER A 95 5.15 26.85 -14.62
CA SER A 95 3.75 27.27 -14.55
C SER A 95 3.55 28.62 -13.82
N GLY A 96 4.57 29.13 -13.13
CA GLY A 96 4.52 30.33 -12.28
C GLY A 96 5.22 31.57 -12.85
N GLY A 97 5.65 31.52 -14.11
CA GLY A 97 6.34 32.63 -14.77
C GLY A 97 5.42 33.78 -15.19
N ILE A 98 4.98 34.61 -14.24
CA ILE A 98 4.83 36.07 -14.44
C ILE A 98 5.05 36.82 -13.11
N ASP A 99 6.14 37.59 -13.12
CA ASP A 99 6.50 38.76 -12.31
C ASP A 99 6.54 38.69 -10.77
N GLY A 100 7.78 38.67 -10.27
CA GLY A 100 8.37 39.89 -9.71
C GLY A 100 7.93 40.34 -8.30
N SER A 101 8.91 40.25 -7.37
CA SER A 101 9.11 41.11 -6.18
C SER A 101 8.66 40.55 -4.80
N HIS A 102 9.64 40.12 -4.01
CA HIS A 102 9.64 40.25 -2.54
C HIS A 102 9.79 41.75 -2.15
N PRO A 103 9.51 42.22 -0.89
CA PRO A 103 9.50 41.45 0.37
C PRO A 103 8.44 41.83 1.44
N ALA A 104 8.51 41.10 2.56
CA ALA A 104 8.32 41.53 3.95
C ALA A 104 6.95 41.34 4.64
N GLY A 105 6.99 40.66 5.80
CA GLY A 105 5.90 40.61 6.76
C GLY A 105 6.10 39.55 7.86
N LEU A 106 7.01 39.82 8.81
CA LEU A 106 7.11 39.08 10.08
C LEU A 106 5.92 39.42 11.00
N GLY A 107 5.41 38.43 11.74
CA GLY A 107 4.78 38.67 13.05
C GLY A 107 3.67 37.69 13.47
N GLY A 108 3.85 37.05 14.64
CA GLY A 108 2.70 36.84 15.55
C GLY A 108 2.33 35.43 16.04
N ASN A 109 3.20 34.80 16.85
CA ASN A 109 2.93 34.38 18.24
C ASN A 109 1.77 33.40 18.61
N VAL A 110 2.18 32.18 19.00
CA VAL A 110 1.86 31.32 20.20
C VAL A 110 0.43 30.88 20.65
N HIS A 111 0.33 29.53 20.72
CA HIS A 111 -0.27 28.60 21.72
C HIS A 111 -1.74 28.62 22.18
N HIS A 112 -2.41 27.46 22.05
CA HIS A 112 -3.19 26.83 23.15
C HIS A 112 -3.31 25.29 22.98
N GLU A 113 -3.17 24.57 24.11
CA GLU A 113 -3.21 23.11 24.31
C GLU A 113 -4.63 22.50 24.06
N PRO A 114 -4.77 21.16 23.88
CA PRO A 114 -5.94 20.47 23.36
C PRO A 114 -6.91 19.98 24.46
N PRO A 115 -8.14 19.57 24.12
CA PRO A 115 -8.91 18.66 24.96
C PRO A 115 -9.06 17.27 24.34
N GLU A 116 -8.99 16.31 25.25
CA GLU A 116 -8.96 14.87 25.08
C GLU A 116 -10.29 14.31 24.53
N GLY A 117 -10.17 13.37 23.58
CA GLY A 117 -11.28 12.65 22.97
C GLY A 117 -11.00 11.14 22.99
N ASP A 118 -11.86 10.44 23.73
CA ASP A 118 -11.74 9.09 24.26
C ASP A 118 -11.53 7.95 23.23
N THR A 119 -10.87 6.91 23.74
CA THR A 119 -10.65 5.55 23.24
C THR A 119 -11.41 5.11 21.99
N SER A 120 -10.65 4.92 20.91
CA SER A 120 -10.78 3.70 20.12
C SER A 120 -9.50 2.92 20.33
N VAL A 121 -9.62 1.68 20.80
CA VAL A 121 -8.52 0.74 20.91
C VAL A 121 -7.89 0.60 19.53
N GLN A 122 -6.85 1.40 19.26
CA GLN A 122 -6.00 1.23 18.10
C GLN A 122 -5.20 -0.04 18.39
N ILE A 123 -5.79 -1.18 18.06
CA ILE A 123 -5.03 -2.39 17.79
C ILE A 123 -3.99 -1.95 16.78
N ARG A 124 -2.76 -1.82 17.26
CA ARG A 124 -1.60 -1.51 16.43
C ARG A 124 -1.48 -2.64 15.44
N LEU A 125 -2.08 -2.48 14.26
CA LEU A 125 -1.72 -3.20 13.04
C LEU A 125 -0.36 -2.64 12.61
N ARG A 126 0.63 -2.97 13.44
CA ARG A 126 2.04 -2.76 13.20
C ARG A 126 2.36 -3.53 11.92
N GLY A 127 2.94 -2.83 10.97
CA GLY A 127 3.24 -3.31 9.62
C GLY A 127 4.05 -4.60 9.66
N ASN A 128 3.37 -5.73 9.49
CA ASN A 128 3.98 -7.03 9.29
C ASN A 128 3.29 -7.77 8.13
N ALA A 129 2.85 -7.06 7.09
CA ALA A 129 2.38 -7.67 5.84
C ALA A 129 3.53 -8.05 4.90
N GLU A 130 4.76 -8.13 5.41
CA GLU A 130 5.94 -8.52 4.62
C GLU A 130 6.24 -10.02 4.68
N PHE A 131 5.68 -10.74 5.65
CA PHE A 131 5.86 -12.19 5.78
C PHE A 131 4.53 -12.83 6.15
N VAL A 132 4.15 -13.90 5.45
CA VAL A 132 3.04 -14.75 5.86
C VAL A 132 3.31 -15.22 7.28
N ASN A 133 2.40 -14.89 8.21
CA ASN A 133 2.53 -15.29 9.60
C ASN A 133 2.01 -16.72 9.77
N VAL A 134 2.94 -17.68 9.76
CA VAL A 134 2.67 -19.12 9.85
C VAL A 134 1.79 -19.45 11.07
N ALA A 135 2.06 -18.87 12.24
CA ALA A 135 1.26 -19.11 13.45
C ALA A 135 -0.20 -18.64 13.29
N ARG A 136 -0.42 -17.52 12.59
CA ARG A 136 -1.78 -17.05 12.30
C ARG A 136 -2.49 -17.90 11.25
N ILE A 137 -1.76 -18.49 10.29
CA ILE A 137 -2.33 -19.46 9.35
C ILE A 137 -2.74 -20.73 10.11
N GLU A 138 -1.90 -21.22 11.01
CA GLU A 138 -2.20 -22.40 11.82
C GLU A 138 -3.44 -22.18 12.70
N ASP A 139 -3.53 -21.04 13.36
CA ASP A 139 -4.73 -20.66 14.11
C ASP A 139 -5.97 -20.55 13.21
N ALA A 140 -5.84 -19.97 12.01
CA ALA A 140 -6.91 -19.90 11.04
C ALA A 140 -7.41 -21.29 10.64
N ILE A 141 -6.51 -22.22 10.27
CA ILE A 141 -6.85 -23.60 9.91
C ILE A 141 -7.61 -24.27 11.06
N ARG A 142 -7.09 -24.20 12.28
CA ARG A 142 -7.73 -24.78 13.47
C ARG A 142 -9.14 -24.23 13.70
N MET A 143 -9.32 -22.91 13.58
CA MET A 143 -10.63 -22.29 13.76
C MET A 143 -11.62 -22.74 12.67
N LEU A 144 -11.18 -22.80 11.41
CA LEU A 144 -12.02 -23.23 10.30
C LEU A 144 -12.42 -24.70 10.44
N GLU A 145 -11.50 -25.59 10.80
CA GLU A 145 -11.80 -27.00 11.05
C GLU A 145 -12.77 -27.22 12.22
N THR A 146 -12.72 -26.32 13.22
CA THR A 146 -13.60 -26.41 14.40
C THR A 146 -15.04 -25.99 14.09
N TYR A 147 -15.21 -24.96 13.27
CA TYR A 147 -16.50 -24.29 13.08
C TYR A 147 -17.14 -24.49 11.70
N LEU A 148 -16.40 -25.02 10.73
CA LEU A 148 -16.88 -25.31 9.38
C LEU A 148 -16.74 -26.80 9.07
N ALA A 149 -17.64 -27.32 8.24
CA ALA A 149 -17.52 -28.68 7.73
C ALA A 149 -16.26 -28.77 6.86
N ALA A 150 -15.26 -29.52 7.32
CA ALA A 150 -13.98 -29.65 6.66
C ALA A 150 -14.09 -30.17 5.20
N GLU A 151 -15.18 -30.87 4.86
CA GLU A 151 -15.43 -31.35 3.49
C GLU A 151 -15.72 -30.20 2.51
N ASP A 152 -16.50 -29.20 2.94
CA ASP A 152 -16.92 -28.07 2.10
C ASP A 152 -15.79 -27.07 1.84
N ILE A 153 -14.82 -27.01 2.76
CA ILE A 153 -13.66 -26.10 2.69
C ILE A 153 -12.33 -26.82 2.47
N LYS A 154 -12.35 -28.13 2.17
CA LYS A 154 -11.14 -28.97 2.04
C LYS A 154 -10.11 -28.41 1.05
N PRO A 155 -10.51 -27.90 -0.14
CA PRO A 155 -9.56 -27.30 -1.07
C PRO A 155 -8.88 -26.06 -0.49
N PHE A 156 -9.63 -25.26 0.27
CA PHE A 156 -9.12 -24.05 0.93
C PHE A 156 -8.17 -24.38 2.09
N LEU A 157 -8.52 -25.36 2.95
CA LEU A 157 -7.63 -25.82 4.02
C LEU A 157 -6.31 -26.38 3.47
N SER A 158 -6.39 -27.15 2.39
CA SER A 158 -5.20 -27.71 1.73
C SER A 158 -4.29 -26.61 1.17
N ALA A 159 -4.87 -25.55 0.61
CA ALA A 159 -4.11 -24.40 0.14
C ALA A 159 -3.43 -23.63 1.29
N LEU A 160 -4.12 -23.46 2.42
CA LEU A 160 -3.55 -22.83 3.61
C LEU A 160 -2.40 -23.66 4.20
N GLU A 161 -2.53 -24.98 4.26
CA GLU A 161 -1.45 -25.88 4.68
C GLU A 161 -0.23 -25.79 3.76
N ALA A 162 -0.44 -25.72 2.44
CA ALA A 162 0.65 -25.57 1.48
C ALA A 162 1.34 -24.19 1.61
N LEU A 163 0.59 -23.13 1.85
CA LEU A 163 1.14 -21.80 2.14
C LEU A 163 1.86 -21.75 3.49
N LYS A 164 1.39 -22.49 4.49
CA LYS A 164 2.05 -22.64 5.80
C LYS A 164 3.45 -23.24 5.64
N ALA A 165 3.60 -24.24 4.76
CA ALA A 165 4.87 -24.91 4.49
C ALA A 165 5.84 -24.05 3.65
N GLU A 166 5.31 -23.28 2.70
CA GLU A 166 6.08 -22.40 1.83
C GLU A 166 5.54 -20.96 1.90
N PRO A 167 5.77 -20.24 3.02
CA PRO A 167 5.17 -18.92 3.26
C PRO A 167 5.61 -17.85 2.27
N GLU A 168 6.74 -18.06 1.60
CA GLU A 168 7.33 -17.16 0.60
C GLU A 168 6.98 -17.54 -0.85
N ASN A 169 6.11 -18.54 -1.07
CA ASN A 169 5.78 -19.04 -2.40
C ASN A 169 4.51 -18.39 -2.95
N GLU A 170 4.69 -17.53 -3.96
CA GLU A 170 3.62 -16.80 -4.65
C GLU A 170 2.56 -17.73 -5.27
N ALA A 171 2.96 -18.89 -5.78
CA ALA A 171 2.02 -19.86 -6.36
C ALA A 171 1.13 -20.49 -5.29
N ARG A 172 1.63 -20.70 -4.06
CA ARG A 172 0.81 -21.19 -2.94
C ARG A 172 -0.21 -20.16 -2.49
N LEU A 173 0.20 -18.90 -2.46
CA LEU A 173 -0.71 -17.81 -2.14
C LEU A 173 -1.81 -17.68 -3.21
N ALA A 174 -1.45 -17.73 -4.50
CA ALA A 174 -2.43 -17.74 -5.58
C ALA A 174 -3.42 -18.93 -5.48
N GLN A 175 -2.96 -20.09 -5.00
CA GLN A 175 -3.85 -21.23 -4.71
C GLN A 175 -4.82 -20.92 -3.56
N VAL A 176 -4.38 -20.27 -2.49
CA VAL A 176 -5.26 -19.83 -1.38
C VAL A 176 -6.32 -18.86 -1.88
N VAL A 177 -5.92 -17.91 -2.73
CA VAL A 177 -6.84 -16.95 -3.37
C VAL A 177 -7.90 -17.64 -4.22
N SER A 178 -7.46 -18.52 -5.13
CA SER A 178 -8.38 -19.27 -6.00
C SER A 178 -9.35 -20.10 -5.17
N ALA A 179 -8.81 -20.87 -4.22
CA ALA A 179 -9.62 -21.72 -3.37
C ALA A 179 -10.62 -20.92 -2.52
N PHE A 180 -10.23 -19.73 -2.02
CA PHE A 180 -11.14 -18.82 -1.32
C PHE A 180 -12.25 -18.30 -2.23
N ASN A 181 -11.92 -17.88 -3.45
CA ASN A 181 -12.90 -17.39 -4.42
C ASN A 181 -13.93 -18.48 -4.80
N ASP A 182 -13.48 -19.73 -4.85
CA ASP A 182 -14.33 -20.89 -5.16
C ASP A 182 -15.27 -21.31 -4.02
N LEU A 183 -15.09 -20.78 -2.79
CA LEU A 183 -15.96 -21.08 -1.63
C LEU A 183 -17.38 -20.49 -1.75
N GLY A 184 -17.58 -19.50 -2.62
CA GLY A 184 -18.87 -18.83 -2.80
C GLY A 184 -19.47 -18.33 -1.48
N PRO A 185 -20.68 -18.78 -1.06
CA PRO A 185 -21.34 -18.32 0.16
C PRO A 185 -20.53 -18.53 1.45
N LEU A 186 -19.60 -19.51 1.46
CA LEU A 186 -18.81 -19.85 2.64
C LEU A 186 -17.69 -18.85 2.92
N GLN A 187 -17.36 -17.95 1.99
CA GLN A 187 -16.36 -16.90 2.19
C GLN A 187 -16.65 -16.06 3.44
N GLY A 188 -17.90 -15.67 3.65
CA GLY A 188 -18.28 -14.88 4.83
C GLY A 188 -18.04 -15.64 6.14
N ALA A 189 -18.29 -16.94 6.15
CA ALA A 189 -18.05 -17.79 7.30
C ALA A 189 -16.54 -17.98 7.56
N VAL A 190 -15.74 -18.15 6.49
CA VAL A 190 -14.27 -18.18 6.59
C VAL A 190 -13.73 -16.89 7.20
N LEU A 191 -14.17 -15.72 6.72
CA LEU A 191 -13.72 -14.43 7.25
C LEU A 191 -14.16 -14.20 8.71
N THR A 192 -15.27 -14.81 9.13
CA THR A 192 -15.76 -14.75 10.51
C THR A 192 -14.84 -15.51 11.46
N TYR A 193 -14.47 -16.75 11.12
CA TYR A 193 -13.68 -17.61 12.00
C TYR A 193 -12.17 -17.44 11.84
N ALA A 194 -11.73 -16.99 10.67
CA ALA A 194 -10.33 -16.77 10.34
C ALA A 194 -10.11 -15.35 9.82
N PRO A 195 -10.21 -14.32 10.68
CA PRO A 195 -10.06 -12.92 10.27
C PRO A 195 -8.66 -12.60 9.71
N TYR A 196 -7.65 -13.41 10.00
CA TYR A 196 -6.33 -13.25 9.39
C TYR A 196 -6.36 -13.46 7.86
N ILE A 197 -7.31 -14.26 7.35
CA ILE A 197 -7.51 -14.45 5.92
C ILE A 197 -7.90 -13.13 5.25
N SER A 198 -8.65 -12.25 5.92
CA SER A 198 -8.92 -10.93 5.37
C SER A 198 -7.63 -10.14 5.21
N ILE A 199 -6.70 -10.18 6.17
CA ILE A 199 -5.42 -9.47 6.09
C ILE A 199 -4.51 -10.08 5.02
N LEU A 200 -4.54 -11.40 4.87
CA LEU A 200 -3.74 -12.15 3.90
C LEU A 200 -4.22 -11.91 2.46
N LEU A 201 -5.53 -11.83 2.26
CA LEU A 201 -6.20 -11.64 0.97
C LEU A 201 -6.50 -10.18 0.65
N SER A 202 -6.44 -9.32 1.66
CA SER A 202 -6.35 -7.89 1.44
C SER A 202 -5.02 -7.64 0.75
N ASP A 203 -5.06 -7.68 -0.59
CA ASP A 203 -4.45 -6.60 -1.35
C ASP A 203 -4.84 -5.35 -0.60
N ASP A 204 -3.89 -4.64 0.00
CA ASP A 204 -4.13 -3.38 0.71
C ASP A 204 -5.06 -2.54 -0.18
N PRO A 205 -6.39 -2.57 0.05
CA PRO A 205 -7.36 -2.08 -0.92
C PRO A 205 -7.72 -0.64 -0.55
N PHE A 206 -6.80 0.01 0.17
CA PHE A 206 -6.87 1.35 0.71
C PHE A 206 -5.88 2.24 -0.05
N GLN A 207 -6.35 2.99 -1.04
CA GLN A 207 -7.64 3.72 -1.00
C GLN A 207 -7.87 4.53 0.27
#